data_AF-X1KP34-F1
#
_entry.id   AF-X1KP34-F1
#
_cell.length_a   1.000
_cell.length_b   1.000
_cell.length_c   1.000
_cell.angle_alpha   90.00
_cell.angle_beta   90.00
_cell.angle_gamma   90.00
#
_symmetry.space_group_name_H-M   'P 1'
#
loop_
_entity.id
_entity.type
_entity.pdbx_description
1 polymer ?
#
loop_
_entity_poly.entity_id
_entity_poly.type
_entity_poly.pdbx_seq_one_letter_code
_entity_poly.pdbx_strand_id
1 'polypeptide(L)'
;DGSFGHHGFVTDLVKQILESGVGVDEAVVIGPLPMMKRASEITKKYNLKTRVSLNSIMVDATGMCGCCRVTVGDRVKFTCVDGPGFDGHLVDFDELMLRQKRFEKEEKIALKNWESE
;
A
#
# COMPACT_ATOMS: atom_id res chain seq x y z
N ASP A 1 13.57 1.41 15.06
CA ASP A 1 14.69 1.04 15.94
C ASP A 1 14.32 1.09 17.43
N GLY A 2 13.06 1.42 17.78
CA GLY A 2 12.63 1.52 19.17
C GLY A 2 13.26 2.67 19.95
N SER A 3 13.84 3.66 19.27
CA SER A 3 14.34 4.89 19.90
C SER A 3 13.24 5.67 20.61
N PHE A 4 11.97 5.48 20.22
CA PHE A 4 10.80 6.07 20.86
C PHE A 4 9.57 5.16 20.74
N GLY A 5 8.76 5.07 21.80
CA GLY A 5 7.51 4.30 21.80
C GLY A 5 7.73 2.79 21.67
N HIS A 6 7.17 2.18 20.62
CA HIS A 6 7.23 0.74 20.39
C HIS A 6 8.45 0.34 19.54
N HIS A 7 9.20 -0.67 20.00
CA HIS A 7 10.26 -1.29 19.22
C HIS A 7 9.68 -2.40 18.33
N GLY A 8 9.42 -2.08 17.06
CA GLY A 8 8.91 -3.05 16.09
C GLY A 8 8.25 -2.39 14.89
N PHE A 9 7.46 -3.16 14.14
CA PHE A 9 6.64 -2.65 13.06
C PHE A 9 5.24 -2.30 13.55
N VAL A 10 4.54 -1.41 12.84
CA VAL A 10 3.12 -1.11 13.13
C VAL A 10 2.24 -2.37 13.08
N THR A 11 2.61 -3.36 12.29
CA THR A 11 1.89 -4.63 12.17
C THR A 11 1.91 -5.47 13.44
N ASP A 12 2.92 -5.28 14.30
CA ASP A 12 3.01 -5.94 15.61
C ASP A 12 1.95 -5.36 16.55
N LEU A 13 1.77 -4.04 16.52
CA LEU A 13 0.72 -3.34 17.27
C LEU A 13 -0.69 -3.68 16.77
N VAL A 14 -0.88 -3.82 15.45
CA VAL A 14 -2.16 -4.27 14.89
C VAL A 14 -2.54 -5.63 15.46
N LYS A 15 -1.59 -6.58 15.48
CA LYS A 15 -1.82 -7.90 16.06
C LYS A 15 -2.17 -7.81 17.55
N GLN A 16 -1.43 -7.01 18.31
CA GLN A 16 -1.68 -6.82 19.75
C GLN A 16 -3.09 -6.28 20.04
N ILE A 17 -3.57 -5.31 19.24
CA ILE A 17 -4.92 -4.76 19.39
C ILE A 17 -5.97 -5.84 19.12
N LEU A 18 -5.83 -6.62 18.05
CA LEU A 18 -6.77 -7.69 17.71
C LEU A 18 -6.79 -8.81 18.75
N GLU A 19 -5.64 -9.13 19.34
CA GLU A 19 -5.52 -10.14 20.40
C GLU A 19 -6.01 -9.64 21.77
N SER A 20 -6.06 -8.32 21.99
CA SER A 20 -6.58 -7.74 23.25
C SER A 20 -8.08 -7.94 23.45
N GLY A 21 -8.81 -8.33 22.40
CA GLY A 21 -10.26 -8.49 22.42
C GLY A 21 -11.06 -7.18 22.32
N VAL A 22 -10.38 -6.04 22.09
CA VAL A 22 -11.05 -4.79 21.72
C VAL A 22 -11.81 -4.99 20.41
N GLY A 23 -13.09 -4.59 20.37
CA GLY A 23 -13.90 -4.64 19.16
C GLY A 23 -13.36 -3.66 18.12
N VAL A 24 -13.01 -4.17 16.95
CA VAL A 24 -12.56 -3.38 15.78
C VAL A 24 -13.40 -3.78 14.58
N ASP A 25 -14.05 -2.80 13.95
CA ASP A 25 -14.93 -3.05 12.80
C ASP A 25 -14.20 -2.94 11.46
N GLU A 26 -13.18 -2.07 11.37
CA GLU A 26 -12.44 -1.84 10.13
C GLU A 26 -11.00 -1.37 10.41
N ALA A 27 -10.05 -1.87 9.62
CA ALA A 27 -8.68 -1.35 9.54
C ALA A 27 -8.52 -0.48 8.29
N VAL A 28 -8.04 0.74 8.45
CA VAL A 28 -7.63 1.61 7.34
C VAL A 28 -6.11 1.73 7.34
N VAL A 29 -5.46 1.27 6.28
CA VAL A 29 -4.00 1.15 6.20
C VAL A 29 -3.45 2.02 5.08
N ILE A 30 -2.51 2.89 5.43
CA ILE A 30 -1.88 3.83 4.50
C ILE A 30 -0.39 3.85 4.80
N GLY A 31 0.45 3.57 3.80
CA GLY A 31 1.90 3.56 3.96
C GLY A 31 2.60 2.82 2.82
N PRO A 32 3.84 2.35 3.04
CA PRO A 32 4.58 1.58 2.03
C PRO A 32 3.85 0.29 1.64
N LEU A 33 3.97 -0.13 0.37
CA LEU A 33 3.33 -1.35 -0.14
C LEU A 33 3.62 -2.61 0.70
N PRO A 34 4.86 -2.88 1.16
CA PRO A 34 5.13 -4.03 2.01
C PRO A 34 4.39 -3.98 3.36
N MET A 35 4.25 -2.78 3.93
CA MET A 35 3.51 -2.55 5.17
C MET A 35 2.02 -2.81 4.97
N MET A 36 1.45 -2.27 3.88
CA MET A 36 0.03 -2.46 3.54
C MET A 36 -0.29 -3.93 3.23
N LYS A 37 0.59 -4.63 2.49
CA LYS A 37 0.50 -6.07 2.24
C LYS A 37 0.47 -6.85 3.56
N ARG A 38 1.44 -6.59 4.45
CA ARG A 38 1.55 -7.30 5.71
C ARG A 38 0.37 -7.05 6.65
N ALA A 39 -0.11 -5.82 6.74
CA ALA A 39 -1.30 -5.49 7.53
C ALA A 39 -2.54 -6.20 6.96
N SER A 40 -2.71 -6.25 5.64
CA SER A 40 -3.81 -6.95 4.97
C SER A 40 -3.77 -8.46 5.23
N GLU A 41 -2.58 -9.08 5.21
CA GLU A 41 -2.41 -10.50 5.56
C GLU A 41 -2.77 -10.81 7.01
N ILE A 42 -2.41 -9.92 7.94
CA ILE A 42 -2.71 -10.10 9.37
C ILE A 42 -4.21 -10.00 9.59
N THR A 43 -4.81 -8.88 9.19
CA THR A 43 -6.24 -8.59 9.38
C THR A 43 -7.15 -9.63 8.72
N LYS A 44 -6.74 -10.21 7.58
CA LYS A 44 -7.46 -11.30 6.92
C LYS A 44 -7.62 -12.53 7.82
N LYS A 45 -6.63 -12.85 8.67
CA LYS A 45 -6.71 -13.98 9.62
C LYS A 45 -7.74 -13.78 10.72
N TYR A 46 -8.04 -12.52 11.05
CA TYR A 46 -9.04 -12.15 12.05
C TYR A 46 -10.40 -11.79 11.40
N ASN A 47 -10.56 -12.03 10.10
CA ASN A 47 -11.75 -11.66 9.33
C ASN A 47 -12.13 -10.17 9.48
N LEU A 48 -11.14 -9.30 9.66
CA LEU A 48 -11.35 -7.86 9.83
C LEU A 48 -11.38 -7.16 8.48
N LYS A 49 -12.46 -6.43 8.20
CA LYS A 49 -12.58 -5.58 7.02
C LYS A 49 -11.39 -4.64 6.94
N THR A 50 -10.68 -4.64 5.81
CA THR A 50 -9.44 -3.87 5.68
C THR A 50 -9.42 -3.07 4.39
N ARG A 51 -9.28 -1.76 4.52
CA ARG A 51 -9.16 -0.84 3.40
C ARG A 51 -7.73 -0.32 3.30
N VAL A 52 -7.15 -0.36 2.10
CA VAL A 52 -5.79 0.13 1.82
C VAL A 52 -5.84 1.30 0.84
N SER A 53 -5.04 2.34 1.08
CA SER A 53 -4.89 3.46 0.13
C SER A 53 -3.63 3.25 -0.72
N LEU A 54 -3.82 2.80 -1.96
CA LEU A 54 -2.71 2.43 -2.85
C LEU A 54 -1.95 3.64 -3.37
N ASN A 55 -0.63 3.50 -3.52
CA ASN A 55 0.30 4.54 -3.96
C ASN A 55 0.99 4.19 -5.30
N SER A 56 0.21 3.76 -6.29
CA SER A 56 0.68 3.48 -7.65
C SER A 56 1.23 4.74 -8.34
N ILE A 57 2.14 4.56 -9.31
CA ILE A 57 2.60 5.64 -10.19
C ILE A 57 1.41 6.30 -10.89
N MET A 58 1.34 7.63 -10.88
CA MET A 58 0.30 8.43 -11.55
C MET A 58 0.92 9.41 -12.55
N VAL A 59 0.16 9.75 -13.59
CA VAL A 59 0.56 10.74 -14.61
C VAL A 59 -0.56 11.74 -14.83
N ASP A 60 -1.66 11.32 -15.47
CA ASP A 60 -2.81 12.18 -15.77
C ASP A 60 -3.76 12.36 -14.58
N ALA A 61 -3.91 11.32 -13.76
CA ALA A 61 -4.82 11.26 -12.60
C ALA A 61 -6.32 11.50 -12.91
N THR A 62 -6.74 11.37 -14.18
CA THR A 62 -8.14 11.58 -14.60
C THR A 62 -8.74 10.36 -15.31
N GLY A 63 -8.00 9.26 -15.39
CA GLY A 63 -8.47 7.98 -15.92
C GLY A 63 -8.18 7.80 -17.42
N MET A 64 -7.35 8.67 -18.01
CA MET A 64 -7.04 8.69 -19.42
C MET A 64 -5.89 7.76 -19.81
N CYS A 65 -4.87 7.58 -18.95
CA CYS A 65 -3.65 6.87 -19.35
C CYS A 65 -3.48 5.46 -18.78
N GLY A 66 -4.12 5.13 -17.66
CA GLY A 66 -3.99 3.82 -17.01
C GLY A 66 -2.60 3.54 -16.38
N CYS A 67 -1.73 4.54 -16.23
CA CYS A 67 -0.44 4.39 -15.53
C CYS A 67 -0.65 3.91 -14.09
N CYS A 68 -1.71 4.38 -13.46
CA CYS A 68 -2.07 4.06 -12.08
C CYS A 68 -2.86 2.75 -11.94
N ARG A 69 -2.85 1.88 -12.96
CA ARG A 69 -3.59 0.61 -12.89
C ARG A 69 -3.05 -0.32 -11.82
N VAL A 70 -3.98 -1.07 -11.23
CA VAL A 70 -3.78 -2.13 -10.24
C VAL A 70 -4.75 -3.27 -10.51
N THR A 71 -4.39 -4.49 -10.09
CA THR A 71 -5.32 -5.63 -10.10
C THR A 71 -5.95 -5.79 -8.73
N VAL A 72 -7.30 -5.80 -8.69
CA VAL A 72 -8.10 -5.98 -7.47
C VAL A 72 -9.22 -6.98 -7.76
N GLY A 73 -9.20 -8.14 -7.10
CA GLY A 73 -10.22 -9.19 -7.26
C GLY A 73 -10.39 -9.63 -8.72
N ASP A 74 -9.29 -9.97 -9.38
CA ASP A 74 -9.21 -10.39 -10.80
C ASP A 74 -9.65 -9.34 -11.83
N ARG A 75 -9.80 -8.07 -11.42
CA ARG A 75 -10.14 -6.96 -12.30
C ARG A 75 -9.07 -5.88 -12.29
N VAL A 76 -8.77 -5.36 -13.47
CA VAL A 76 -7.94 -4.17 -13.61
C VAL A 76 -8.75 -2.93 -13.19
N LYS A 77 -8.17 -2.11 -12.34
CA LYS A 77 -8.73 -0.88 -11.75
C LYS A 77 -7.73 0.26 -11.83
N PHE A 78 -8.19 1.51 -11.91
CA PHE A 78 -7.33 2.69 -11.95
C PHE A 78 -7.41 3.43 -10.63
N THR A 79 -6.31 3.52 -9.88
CA THR A 79 -6.34 4.10 -8.52
C THR A 79 -6.78 5.56 -8.49
N CYS A 80 -6.58 6.33 -9.57
CA CYS A 80 -6.98 7.74 -9.62
C CYS A 80 -8.49 7.98 -9.77
N VAL A 81 -9.26 6.99 -10.26
CA VAL A 81 -10.71 7.15 -10.53
C VAL A 81 -11.57 6.06 -9.87
N ASP A 82 -11.09 4.83 -9.78
CA ASP A 82 -11.74 3.74 -9.06
C ASP A 82 -11.37 3.71 -7.56
N GLY A 83 -10.25 4.35 -7.20
CA GLY A 83 -9.61 4.25 -5.89
C GLY A 83 -9.54 5.58 -5.12
N PRO A 84 -8.43 5.87 -4.41
CA PRO A 84 -7.25 5.01 -4.19
C PRO A 84 -7.47 3.93 -3.12
N GLY A 85 -8.62 3.99 -2.42
CA GLY A 85 -8.97 3.10 -1.33
C GLY A 85 -9.66 1.81 -1.80
N PHE A 86 -8.98 0.67 -1.69
CA PHE A 86 -9.48 -0.66 -2.10
C PHE A 86 -9.55 -1.63 -0.93
N ASP A 87 -10.27 -2.74 -1.11
CA ASP A 87 -10.22 -3.89 -0.19
C ASP A 87 -8.81 -4.51 -0.23
N GLY A 88 -8.09 -4.37 0.88
CA GLY A 88 -6.71 -4.85 1.02
C GLY A 88 -6.57 -6.36 0.87
N HIS A 89 -7.65 -7.13 1.04
CA HIS A 89 -7.61 -8.59 0.90
C HIS A 89 -7.69 -9.07 -0.56
N LEU A 90 -8.00 -8.16 -1.48
CA LEU A 90 -8.19 -8.42 -2.91
C LEU A 90 -7.11 -7.79 -3.81
N VAL A 91 -6.21 -6.97 -3.25
CA VAL A 91 -5.14 -6.29 -4.01
C VAL A 91 -4.01 -7.25 -4.36
N ASP A 92 -3.58 -7.25 -5.61
CA ASP A 92 -2.31 -7.86 -6.03
C ASP A 92 -1.14 -6.92 -5.67
N PHE A 93 -0.59 -7.09 -4.46
CA PHE A 93 0.54 -6.29 -4.00
C PHE A 93 1.84 -6.61 -4.73
N ASP A 94 2.02 -7.84 -5.22
CA ASP A 94 3.27 -8.26 -5.87
C ASP A 94 3.36 -7.64 -7.26
N GLU A 95 2.26 -7.62 -8.02
CA GLU A 95 2.15 -6.85 -9.26
C GLU A 95 2.47 -5.37 -9.02
N LEU A 96 1.81 -4.74 -8.04
CA LEU A 96 1.97 -3.32 -7.78
C LEU A 96 3.39 -2.96 -7.35
N MET A 97 4.03 -3.77 -6.50
CA MET A 97 5.43 -3.57 -6.10
C MET A 97 6.39 -3.67 -7.28
N LEU A 98 6.16 -4.58 -8.23
CA LEU A 98 6.95 -4.66 -9.46
C LEU A 98 6.76 -3.41 -10.33
N ARG A 99 5.52 -2.93 -10.46
CA ARG A 99 5.21 -1.70 -11.21
C ARG A 99 5.87 -0.48 -10.60
N GLN A 100 5.99 -0.41 -9.27
CA GLN A 100 6.60 0.72 -8.58
C GLN A 100 8.11 0.88 -8.90
N LYS A 101 8.79 -0.20 -9.28
CA LYS A 101 10.22 -0.18 -9.64
C LYS A 101 10.49 0.24 -11.09
N ARG A 102 9.44 0.55 -11.87
CA ARG A 102 9.53 0.79 -13.31
C ARG A 102 10.55 1.88 -13.68
N PHE A 103 10.66 2.94 -12.87
CA PHE A 103 11.49 4.11 -13.15
C PHE A 103 12.67 4.28 -12.19
N GLU A 104 13.03 3.24 -11.43
CA GLU A 104 14.08 3.34 -10.40
C GLU A 104 15.42 3.83 -10.97
N LYS A 105 15.75 3.44 -12.21
CA LYS A 105 16.96 3.88 -12.90
C LYS A 105 16.89 5.38 -13.25
N GLU A 106 15.78 5.79 -13.84
CA GLU A 106 15.54 7.17 -14.26
C GLU A 106 15.47 8.12 -13.05
N GLU A 107 14.84 7.69 -11.96
CA GLU A 107 14.78 8.42 -10.68
C GLU A 107 16.19 8.68 -10.11
N LYS A 108 17.07 7.65 -10.13
CA LYS A 108 18.46 7.79 -9.70
C LYS A 108 19.26 8.75 -10.58
N ILE A 109 19.06 8.71 -11.89
CA ILE A 109 19.73 9.63 -12.83
C ILE A 109 19.24 11.06 -12.60
N ALA A 110 17.93 11.26 -12.45
CA ALA A 110 17.34 12.58 -12.23
C ALA A 110 17.85 13.21 -10.92
N LEU A 111 17.91 12.43 -9.83
CA LEU A 111 18.46 12.89 -8.55
C LEU A 111 19.92 13.29 -8.69
N LYS A 112 20.75 12.43 -9.31
CA LYS A 112 22.18 12.71 -9.49
C LYS A 112 22.42 13.98 -10.33
N ASN A 113 21.64 14.17 -11.40
CA ASN A 113 21.76 15.36 -12.24
C ASN A 113 21.43 16.61 -11.43
N TRP A 114 20.33 16.60 -10.68
CA TRP A 114 19.93 17.72 -9.82
C TRP A 114 20.95 18.03 -8.72
N GLU A 115 21.57 17.01 -8.11
CA GLU A 115 22.63 17.19 -7.10
C GLU A 115 23.96 17.73 -7.67
N SER A 116 24.16 17.62 -8.98
CA SER A 116 25.39 18.06 -9.66
C SER A 116 25.31 19.47 -10.27
N GLU A 117 24.11 20.06 -10.29
CA GLU A 117 23.85 21.46 -10.65
C GLU A 117 24.12 22.39 -9.46
#